data_AF-L0KDZ2-F1
#
_entry.id   AF-L0KDZ2-F1
#
_cell.length_a   1.000
_cell.length_b   1.000
_cell.length_c   1.000
_cell.angle_alpha   90.00
_cell.angle_beta   90.00
_cell.angle_gamma   90.00
#
_symmetry.space_group_name_H-M   'P 1'
#
loop_
_entity.id
_entity.type
_entity.pdbx_description
1 polymer ?
#
loop_
_entity_poly.entity_id
_entity_poly.type
_entity_poly.pdbx_seq_one_letter_code
_entity_poly.pdbx_strand_id
1 'polypeptide(L)' 'MNNTIASVQHRAVRPGVPVQRSSHPRSLRSMVASWRERTRFRWDLKRMSEVSPHLIDDIGLTQLQAKAEIAKLPFWQR' A
#
# COMPACT_ATOMS: atom_id res chain seq x y z
N MET A 1 42.28 36.25 38.61
CA MET A 1 43.41 35.30 38.54
C MET A 1 42.89 33.98 37.97
N ASN A 2 43.78 33.26 37.32
CA ASN A 2 43.63 32.45 36.12
C ASN A 2 43.45 30.93 36.33
N ASN A 3 42.82 30.33 35.31
CA ASN A 3 42.89 28.95 34.80
C ASN A 3 42.43 27.74 35.65
N THR A 4 41.33 27.14 35.22
CA THR A 4 41.12 25.69 35.33
C THR A 4 40.78 25.15 33.94
N ILE A 5 41.68 24.34 33.38
CA ILE A 5 41.55 23.69 32.07
C ILE A 5 41.04 22.24 32.28
N ALA A 6 40.11 21.82 31.41
CA ALA A 6 39.66 20.45 31.09
C ALA A 6 38.84 19.71 32.18
N SER A 7 37.74 19.01 31.86
CA SER A 7 37.57 18.05 30.76
C SER A 7 36.15 18.10 30.18
N VAL A 8 36.03 18.45 28.90
CA VAL A 8 34.79 18.27 28.12
C VAL A 8 34.77 16.84 27.63
N GLN A 9 33.82 16.03 28.12
CA GLN A 9 33.54 14.74 27.50
C GLN A 9 32.88 15.02 26.15
N HIS A 10 33.68 14.96 25.08
CA HIS A 10 33.18 14.87 23.71
C HIS A 10 32.37 13.57 23.57
N ARG A 11 31.07 13.64 23.81
CA ARG A 11 30.14 12.57 23.47
C ARG A 11 29.91 12.62 21.97
N ALA A 12 30.79 11.97 21.21
CA ALA A 12 30.51 11.61 19.83
C ALA A 12 29.33 10.63 19.80
N VAL A 13 28.09 11.14 19.66
CA VAL A 13 26.93 10.31 19.39
C VAL A 13 26.92 9.98 17.90
N ARG A 14 27.55 8.84 17.62
CA ARG A 14 27.45 7.91 16.49
C ARG A 14 26.55 8.33 15.31
N PRO A 15 27.01 8.15 14.05
CA PRO A 15 26.19 8.34 12.86
C PRO A 15 24.87 7.60 13.02
N GLY A 16 23.76 8.26 12.69
CA GLY A 16 22.44 7.67 12.68
C GLY A 16 22.51 6.32 11.96
N VAL A 17 22.27 5.26 12.72
CA VAL A 17 21.96 3.93 12.21
C VAL A 17 21.08 4.10 10.98
N PRO A 18 21.38 3.50 9.81
CA PRO A 18 20.33 3.34 8.83
C PRO A 18 19.24 2.58 9.57
N VAL A 19 18.08 3.22 9.76
CA VAL A 19 16.83 2.51 10.01
C VAL A 19 16.77 1.52 8.87
N GLN A 20 17.17 0.28 9.16
CA GLN A 20 16.88 -0.84 8.30
C GLN A 20 15.37 -0.83 8.23
N ARG A 21 14.85 -0.22 7.16
CA ARG A 21 13.54 -0.54 6.65
C ARG A 21 13.66 -2.01 6.37
N SER A 22 13.25 -2.78 7.35
CA SER A 22 13.09 -4.20 7.23
C SER A 22 11.97 -4.36 6.21
N SER A 23 12.34 -4.35 4.94
CA SER A 23 11.54 -4.86 3.85
C SER A 23 11.36 -6.33 4.15
N HIS A 24 10.44 -6.62 5.06
CA HIS A 24 10.06 -7.97 5.37
C HIS A 24 9.57 -8.54 4.05
N PRO A 25 10.20 -9.61 3.52
CA PRO A 25 9.74 -10.24 2.31
C PRO A 25 8.27 -10.60 2.56
N ARG A 26 7.39 -10.01 1.76
CA ARG A 26 5.96 -10.25 1.86
C ARG A 26 5.76 -11.75 1.73
N SER A 27 5.29 -12.40 2.80
CA SER A 27 5.12 -13.85 2.78
C SER A 27 4.21 -14.23 1.60
N LEU A 28 4.44 -15.39 0.99
CA LEU A 28 3.62 -15.85 -0.14
C LEU A 28 2.12 -15.82 0.20
N ARG A 29 1.77 -16.10 1.48
CA ARG A 29 0.40 -15.99 2.00
C ARG A 29 -0.13 -14.56 1.95
N SER A 30 0.67 -13.57 2.34
CA SER A 30 0.29 -12.16 2.24
C SER A 30 0.10 -11.73 0.78
N MET A 31 0.97 -12.18 -0.13
CA MET A 31 0.84 -11.88 -1.55
C MET A 31 -0.45 -12.49 -2.15
N VAL A 32 -0.76 -13.75 -1.81
CA VAL A 32 -2.00 -14.42 -2.20
C VAL A 32 -3.23 -13.72 -1.59
N ALA A 33 -3.16 -13.28 -0.33
CA ALA A 33 -4.25 -12.54 0.32
C ALA A 33 -4.54 -11.22 -0.42
N SER A 34 -3.51 -10.42 -0.69
CA SER A 34 -3.66 -9.17 -1.46
C SER A 34 -4.14 -9.42 -2.89
N TRP A 35 -3.79 -10.55 -3.49
CA TRP A 35 -4.31 -10.93 -4.81
C TRP A 35 -5.81 -11.27 -4.74
N ARG A 36 -6.23 -12.07 -3.76
CA ARG A 36 -7.64 -12.42 -3.52
C ARG A 36 -8.51 -11.19 -3.23
N GLU A 37 -7.99 -10.25 -2.44
CA GLU A 37 -8.70 -9.01 -2.09
C GLU A 37 -8.96 -8.14 -3.34
N ARG A 38 -7.94 -7.94 -4.17
CA ARG A 38 -8.09 -7.21 -5.46
C ARG A 38 -9.07 -7.90 -6.40
N THR A 39 -9.02 -9.23 -6.45
CA THR A 39 -9.96 -10.01 -7.25
C THR A 39 -11.40 -9.83 -6.77
N ARG A 40 -11.65 -9.91 -5.45
CA ARG A 40 -12.98 -9.69 -4.87
C ARG A 40 -13.51 -8.28 -5.17
N PHE A 41 -12.69 -7.26 -4.98
CA PHE A 41 -13.05 -5.88 -5.32
C PHE A 41 -13.51 -5.72 -6.77
N ARG A 42 -12.82 -6.34 -7.72
CA ARG A 42 -13.20 -6.31 -9.14
C ARG A 42 -14.50 -7.06 -9.43
N TRP A 43 -14.74 -8.17 -8.72
CA TRP A 43 -16.01 -8.90 -8.80
C TRP A 43 -17.18 -8.09 -8.26
N ASP A 44 -16.98 -7.42 -7.12
CA ASP A 44 -18.00 -6.56 -6.53
C ASP A 44 -18.30 -5.37 -7.45
N LEU A 45 -17.27 -4.76 -8.07
CA LEU A 45 -17.47 -3.73 -9.10
C LEU A 45 -18.24 -4.25 -10.33
N LYS A 46 -17.96 -5.46 -10.82
CA LYS A 46 -18.72 -6.08 -11.92
C LYS A 46 -20.19 -6.24 -11.55
N ARG A 47 -20.45 -6.78 -10.35
CA ARG A 47 -21.81 -6.96 -9.84
C ARG A 47 -22.53 -5.62 -9.65
N MET A 48 -21.87 -4.62 -9.07
CA MET A 48 -22.44 -3.28 -8.92
C MET A 48 -22.74 -2.64 -10.28
N SER A 49 -21.87 -2.84 -11.29
CA SER A 49 -22.15 -2.35 -12.65
C SER A 49 -23.37 -3.00 -13.30
N GLU A 50 -23.65 -4.26 -12.97
CA GLU A 50 -24.79 -5.01 -13.53
C GLU A 50 -26.09 -4.69 -12.79
N VAL A 51 -26.05 -4.57 -11.46
CA VAL A 51 -27.24 -4.45 -10.61
C VAL A 51 -27.59 -3.00 -10.30
N SER A 52 -26.61 -2.13 -10.13
CA SER A 52 -26.81 -0.75 -9.63
C SER A 52 -25.70 0.19 -10.15
N PRO A 53 -25.72 0.51 -11.46
CA PRO A 53 -24.67 1.29 -12.10
C PRO A 53 -24.49 2.70 -11.53
N HIS A 54 -25.53 3.28 -10.91
CA HIS A 54 -25.47 4.60 -10.24
C HIS A 54 -24.58 4.58 -8.98
N LEU A 55 -24.43 3.43 -8.31
CA LEU A 55 -23.55 3.30 -7.14
C LEU A 55 -22.07 3.42 -7.50
N ILE A 56 -21.72 3.18 -8.77
CA ILE A 56 -20.35 3.37 -9.27
C ILE A 56 -20.02 4.86 -9.28
N ASP A 57 -20.97 5.69 -9.70
CA ASP A 57 -20.80 7.14 -9.73
C ASP A 57 -20.76 7.71 -8.28
N ASP A 58 -21.54 7.14 -7.35
CA ASP A 58 -21.55 7.55 -5.92
C ASP A 58 -20.23 7.30 -5.18
N ILE A 59 -19.48 6.26 -5.56
CA ILE A 59 -18.13 6.01 -5.03
C ILE A 59 -17.03 6.82 -5.76
N GLY A 60 -17.43 7.71 -6.68
CA GLY A 60 -16.53 8.58 -7.44
C GLY A 60 -15.82 7.89 -8.60
N LEU A 61 -16.30 6.72 -9.05
CA LEU A 61 -15.81 6.04 -10.24
C LEU A 61 -16.74 6.38 -11.41
N THR A 62 -16.18 6.65 -12.59
CA THR A 62 -17.02 6.70 -13.79
C THR A 62 -17.29 5.27 -14.28
N GLN A 63 -18.44 5.02 -14.91
CA GLN A 63 -18.73 3.72 -15.53
C GLN A 63 -17.63 3.24 -16.50
N LEU A 64 -17.00 4.16 -17.24
CA LEU A 64 -15.87 3.83 -18.13
C LEU A 64 -14.64 3.31 -17.36
N GLN A 65 -14.30 3.96 -16.24
CA GLN A 65 -13.21 3.50 -15.37
C GLN A 65 -13.54 2.16 -14.71
N ALA A 66 -14.79 1.96 -14.26
CA ALA A 66 -15.21 0.68 -13.72
C ALA A 66 -15.09 -0.44 -14.76
N LYS A 67 -15.53 -0.21 -16.00
CA LYS A 67 -15.36 -1.17 -17.11
C LYS A 67 -13.88 -1.45 -17.41
N ALA A 68 -13.02 -0.43 -17.35
CA ALA A 68 -11.58 -0.61 -17.50
C ALA A 68 -10.96 -1.44 -16.36
N GLU A 69 -11.42 -1.25 -15.12
CA GLU A 69 -10.99 -2.07 -13.97
C GLU A 69 -11.49 -3.51 -14.06
N ILE A 70 -12.74 -3.72 -14.51
CA ILE A 70 -13.32 -5.04 -14.75
C ILE A 70 -12.57 -5.75 -15.89
N ALA A 71 -12.14 -5.04 -16.93
CA ALA A 71 -11.34 -5.60 -18.02
C ALA A 71 -9.96 -6.11 -17.59
N LYS A 72 -9.45 -5.67 -16.43
CA LYS A 72 -8.21 -6.19 -15.82
C LYS A 72 -8.41 -7.53 -15.10
N LEU A 73 -9.64 -8.05 -15.02
CA LEU A 73 -9.89 -9.40 -14.52
C LEU A 73 -9.11 -10.41 -15.37
N PRO A 74 -8.48 -11.40 -14.75
CA PRO A 74 -7.77 -12.41 -15.50
C PRO A 74 -8.77 -13.26 -16.31
N PHE A 75 -8.34 -13.75 -17.46
CA PHE A 75 -9.21 -14.37 -18.47
C PHE A 75 -10.09 -15.52 -17.94
N TRP A 76 -9.63 -16.25 -16.93
CA TRP A 76 -10.33 -17.37 -16.29
C TRP A 76 -11.46 -16.94 -15.33
N GLN A 77 -11.64 -15.64 -15.14
CA GLN A 77 -12.72 -15.05 -14.34
C GLN A 77 -13.69 -14.20 -15.19
N ARG A 78 -13.54 -14.22 -16.52
CA ARG A 78 -14.32 -13.38 -17.44
C ARG A 78 -15.73 -13.90 -17.63
#